data_AF-N9VF06-F1
#
_entry.id   AF-N9VF06-F1
#
_cell.length_a   1.000
_cell.length_b   1.000
_cell.length_c   1.000
_cell.angle_alpha   90.00
_cell.angle_beta   90.00
_cell.angle_gamma   90.00
#
_symmetry.space_group_name_H-M   'P 1'
#
loop_
_entity.id
_entity.type
_entity.pdbx_description
1 polymer ?
#
loop_
_entity_poly.entity_id
_entity_poly.type
_entity_poly.pdbx_seq_one_letter_code
_entity_poly.pdbx_strand_id
1 'polypeptide(L)'
;MTIQTINDYKNKFIISNYSFFTDIFTKPIWGDMGEDTASITLSVMENTWHLHFIRTQSGEPYPLSNTVCNVIDEYEKDLTNEEVFEFLAHHNILKEFEDAVSKL
;
A
#
# COMPACT_ATOMS: atom_id res chain seq x y z
N MET A 1 12.26 12.69 4.18
CA MET A 1 12.77 11.72 3.19
C MET A 1 13.32 12.38 1.91
N THR A 2 14.40 11.83 1.33
CA THR A 2 14.93 12.21 0.00
C THR A 2 15.00 10.99 -0.94
N ILE A 3 15.20 11.19 -2.25
CA ILE A 3 15.36 10.08 -3.22
C ILE A 3 16.55 9.17 -2.84
N GLN A 4 17.65 9.76 -2.38
CA GLN A 4 18.81 9.00 -1.88
C GLN A 4 18.42 8.10 -0.70
N THR A 5 17.59 8.61 0.22
CA THR A 5 17.08 7.85 1.36
C THR A 5 16.25 6.65 0.93
N ILE A 6 15.42 6.78 -0.11
CA ILE A 6 14.65 5.65 -0.68
C ILE A 6 15.59 4.59 -1.24
N ASN A 7 16.64 4.98 -1.95
CA ASN A 7 17.61 4.02 -2.46
C ASN A 7 18.35 3.28 -1.32
N ASP A 8 18.67 3.98 -0.23
CA ASP A 8 19.28 3.36 0.95
C ASP A 8 18.33 2.37 1.62
N TYR A 9 17.03 2.70 1.70
CA TYR A 9 16.00 1.80 2.22
C TYR A 9 15.76 0.60 1.32
N LYS A 10 15.85 0.76 0.00
CA LYS A 10 15.77 -0.35 -0.96
C LYS A 10 16.82 -1.42 -0.64
N ASN A 11 18.06 -0.98 -0.43
CA ASN A 11 19.16 -1.89 -0.08
C ASN A 11 18.92 -2.60 1.27
N LYS A 12 18.32 -1.92 2.25
CA LYS A 12 17.93 -2.55 3.51
C LYS A 12 16.81 -3.59 3.34
N PHE A 13 15.78 -3.26 2.56
CA PHE A 13 14.63 -4.14 2.31
C PHE A 13 15.04 -5.44 1.61
N ILE A 14 16.02 -5.39 0.70
CA ILE A 14 16.59 -6.59 0.06
C ILE A 14 17.19 -7.54 1.09
N ILE A 15 17.93 -6.98 2.06
CA ILE A 15 18.61 -7.79 3.10
C ILE A 15 17.61 -8.35 4.10
N SER A 16 16.62 -7.55 4.51
CA SER A 16 15.63 -7.94 5.51
C SER A 16 14.42 -8.70 4.95
N ASN A 17 14.30 -8.79 3.63
CA ASN A 17 13.10 -9.28 2.93
C ASN A 17 11.81 -8.63 3.45
N TYR A 18 11.90 -7.32 3.77
CA TYR A 18 10.80 -6.57 4.35
C TYR A 18 9.85 -6.06 3.26
N SER A 19 8.56 -6.07 3.57
CA SER A 19 7.51 -5.47 2.76
C SER A 19 6.75 -4.45 3.60
N PHE A 20 6.56 -3.27 3.04
CA PHE A 20 5.78 -2.21 3.66
C PHE A 20 4.33 -2.31 3.18
N PHE A 21 3.39 -2.40 4.11
CA PHE A 21 1.96 -2.42 3.83
C PHE A 21 1.28 -1.20 4.46
N THR A 22 0.40 -0.53 3.72
CA THR A 22 -0.43 0.56 4.24
C THR A 22 -1.73 0.73 3.46
N ASP A 23 -2.75 1.26 4.12
CA ASP A 23 -4.00 1.68 3.52
C ASP A 23 -3.89 3.13 3.03
N ILE A 24 -4.04 3.35 1.73
CA ILE A 24 -4.02 4.67 1.11
C ILE A 24 -5.30 5.44 1.47
N PHE A 25 -6.42 4.73 1.48
CA PHE A 25 -7.66 5.26 2.00
C PHE A 25 -8.59 4.13 2.44
N THR A 26 -9.42 4.45 3.41
CA THR A 26 -10.59 3.66 3.82
C THR A 26 -11.76 4.61 3.92
N LYS A 27 -12.84 4.34 3.19
CA LYS A 27 -14.04 5.16 3.20
C LYS A 27 -15.28 4.32 3.40
N PRO A 28 -16.20 4.74 4.29
CA PRO A 28 -17.49 4.07 4.41
C PRO A 28 -18.32 4.31 3.14
N ILE A 29 -18.97 3.27 2.65
CA ILE A 29 -19.89 3.35 1.51
C ILE A 29 -21.32 3.44 2.04
N TRP A 30 -22.08 4.42 1.55
CA TRP A 30 -23.50 4.57 1.92
C TRP A 30 -24.34 3.49 1.25
N GLY A 31 -25.15 2.80 2.04
CA GLY A 31 -26.13 1.83 1.53
C GLY A 31 -26.28 0.63 2.45
N ASP A 32 -25.18 0.06 2.95
CA ASP A 32 -25.21 -1.28 3.58
C ASP A 32 -23.90 -1.60 4.36
N MET A 33 -23.56 -0.76 5.36
CA MET A 33 -22.45 -0.98 6.33
C MET A 33 -21.14 -1.54 5.74
N GLY A 34 -20.67 -0.96 4.63
CA GLY A 34 -19.47 -1.41 3.92
C GLY A 34 -18.32 -0.41 3.92
N GLU A 35 -17.12 -0.90 3.62
CA GLU A 35 -15.90 -0.12 3.50
C GLU A 35 -15.28 -0.31 2.11
N ASP A 36 -14.92 0.82 1.47
CA ASP A 36 -14.09 0.88 0.28
C ASP A 36 -12.66 1.22 0.72
N THR A 37 -11.76 0.26 0.56
CA THR A 37 -10.39 0.35 1.04
C THR A 37 -9.44 0.13 -0.13
N ALA A 38 -8.52 1.07 -0.34
CA ALA A 38 -7.38 0.83 -1.20
C ALA A 38 -6.10 0.73 -0.37
N SER A 39 -5.36 -0.35 -0.59
CA SER A 39 -4.15 -0.68 0.14
C SER A 39 -3.02 -0.95 -0.85
N ILE A 40 -1.80 -0.76 -0.36
CA ILE A 40 -0.61 -1.10 -1.11
C ILE A 40 0.35 -1.94 -0.30
N THR A 41 1.09 -2.76 -1.02
CA THR A 41 2.30 -3.44 -0.54
C THR A 41 3.47 -2.98 -1.40
N LEU A 42 4.47 -2.37 -0.77
CA LEU A 42 5.75 -2.04 -1.37
C LEU A 42 6.81 -3.04 -0.89
N SER A 43 7.37 -3.78 -1.83
CA SER A 43 8.45 -4.74 -1.59
C SER A 43 9.63 -4.45 -2.52
N VAL A 44 10.76 -5.12 -2.32
CA VAL A 44 11.90 -5.03 -3.23
C VAL A 44 12.13 -6.40 -3.86
N MET A 45 11.97 -6.48 -5.17
CA MET A 45 12.23 -7.66 -5.98
C MET A 45 13.32 -7.33 -6.99
N GLU A 46 14.32 -8.20 -7.12
CA GLU A 46 15.38 -8.07 -8.15
C GLU A 46 16.05 -6.67 -8.23
N ASN A 47 16.19 -6.01 -7.08
CA ASN A 47 16.76 -4.65 -6.93
C ASN A 47 15.89 -3.50 -7.49
N THR A 48 14.62 -3.75 -7.74
CA THR A 48 13.57 -2.77 -8.09
C THR A 48 12.47 -2.74 -7.04
N TRP A 49 11.81 -1.59 -6.88
CA TRP A 49 10.64 -1.50 -6.02
C TRP A 49 9.44 -2.12 -6.72
N HIS A 50 8.78 -3.05 -6.05
CA HIS A 50 7.58 -3.68 -6.55
C HIS A 50 6.38 -3.17 -5.75
N LEU A 51 5.46 -2.50 -6.44
CA LEU A 51 4.20 -2.02 -5.90
C LEU A 51 3.09 -3.00 -6.26
N HIS A 52 2.45 -3.58 -5.25
CA HIS A 52 1.17 -4.26 -5.39
C HIS A 52 0.07 -3.38 -4.82
N PHE A 53 -0.91 -3.03 -5.65
CA PHE A 53 -2.08 -2.25 -5.26
C PHE A 53 -3.31 -3.15 -5.28
N ILE A 54 -4.14 -3.01 -4.26
CA ILE A 54 -5.43 -3.70 -4.18
C ILE A 54 -6.50 -2.73 -3.67
N ARG A 55 -7.65 -2.71 -4.33
CA ARG A 55 -8.84 -2.03 -3.86
C ARG A 55 -9.92 -3.06 -3.57
N THR A 56 -10.42 -3.03 -2.36
CA THR A 56 -11.48 -3.92 -1.89
C THR A 56 -12.72 -3.13 -1.51
N GLN A 57 -13.87 -3.74 -1.75
CA GLN A 57 -15.13 -3.28 -1.18
C GLN A 57 -15.68 -4.41 -0.32
N SER A 58 -15.84 -4.12 0.96
CA SER A 58 -16.44 -5.02 1.92
C SER A 58 -17.77 -4.47 2.43
N GLY A 59 -18.68 -5.33 2.88
CA GLY A 59 -19.94 -4.91 3.47
C GLY A 59 -20.95 -6.04 3.59
N GLU A 60 -22.15 -5.71 4.10
CA GLU A 60 -23.26 -6.64 4.24
C GLU A 60 -24.36 -6.26 3.24
N PRO A 61 -24.47 -6.92 2.08
CA PRO A 61 -25.37 -6.49 1.01
C PRO A 61 -26.87 -6.51 1.39
N TYR A 62 -27.22 -7.21 2.49
CA TYR A 62 -28.55 -7.20 3.08
C TYR A 62 -28.49 -7.44 4.60
N PRO A 63 -29.47 -6.96 5.38
CA PRO A 63 -29.59 -7.30 6.80
C PRO A 63 -29.64 -8.83 6.99
N LEU A 64 -28.78 -9.35 7.88
CA LEU A 64 -28.61 -10.80 8.18
C LEU A 64 -27.85 -11.61 7.11
N SER A 65 -27.26 -10.95 6.11
CA SER A 65 -26.34 -11.61 5.17
C SER A 65 -24.92 -11.68 5.75
N ASN A 66 -24.11 -12.62 5.26
CA ASN A 66 -22.69 -12.65 5.63
C ASN A 66 -21.96 -11.45 5.02
N THR A 67 -20.98 -10.92 5.75
CA THR A 67 -20.02 -9.97 5.22
C THR A 67 -19.36 -10.53 3.96
N VAL A 68 -19.39 -9.77 2.88
CA VAL A 68 -18.65 -10.08 1.64
C VAL A 68 -17.48 -9.12 1.54
N CYS A 69 -16.39 -9.58 0.93
CA CYS A 69 -15.25 -8.76 0.56
C CYS A 69 -14.89 -9.07 -0.88
N ASN A 70 -14.99 -8.08 -1.74
CA ASN A 70 -14.72 -8.21 -3.17
C ASN A 70 -13.51 -7.37 -3.52
N VAL A 71 -12.60 -7.94 -4.32
CA VAL A 71 -11.54 -7.17 -4.99
C VAL A 71 -12.18 -6.44 -6.17
N ILE A 72 -12.09 -5.12 -6.16
CA ILE A 72 -12.64 -4.24 -7.20
C ILE A 72 -11.59 -3.92 -8.25
N ASP A 73 -10.36 -3.73 -7.81
CA ASP A 73 -9.23 -3.41 -8.67
C ASP A 73 -7.96 -3.97 -8.04
N GLU A 74 -7.05 -4.44 -8.87
CA GLU A 74 -5.78 -5.01 -8.46
C GLU A 74 -4.78 -4.85 -9.59
N TYR A 75 -3.61 -4.32 -9.26
CA TYR A 75 -2.51 -4.24 -10.21
C TYR A 75 -1.16 -4.29 -9.52
N GLU A 76 -0.17 -4.68 -10.31
CA GLU A 76 1.24 -4.68 -9.92
C GLU A 76 2.04 -3.79 -10.85
N LYS A 77 3.03 -3.09 -10.30
CA LYS A 77 3.93 -2.25 -11.08
C LYS A 77 5.30 -2.16 -10.41
N ASP A 78 6.35 -2.31 -11.22
CA ASP A 78 7.70 -1.99 -10.79
C ASP A 78 7.97 -0.48 -10.91
N LEU A 79 8.57 0.10 -9.89
CA LEU A 79 8.78 1.53 -9.74
C LEU A 79 10.26 1.88 -9.60
N THR A 80 10.65 3.03 -10.16
CA THR A 80 11.93 3.66 -9.84
C THR A 80 11.90 4.32 -8.45
N ASN A 81 13.07 4.70 -7.92
CA ASN A 81 13.14 5.40 -6.63
C ASN A 81 12.38 6.75 -6.68
N GLU A 82 12.43 7.43 -7.82
CA GLU A 82 11.69 8.68 -8.07
C GLU A 82 10.18 8.42 -8.06
N GLU A 83 9.71 7.40 -8.77
CA GLU A 83 8.29 7.05 -8.80
C GLU A 83 7.76 6.64 -7.41
N VAL A 84 8.54 5.89 -6.63
CA VAL A 84 8.16 5.57 -5.24
C VAL A 84 8.10 6.83 -4.38
N PHE A 85 9.07 7.74 -4.50
CA PHE A 85 9.04 9.00 -3.77
C PHE A 85 7.77 9.81 -4.08
N GLU A 86 7.50 9.99 -5.37
CA GLU A 86 6.33 10.74 -5.85
C GLU A 86 5.02 10.07 -5.40
N PHE A 87 4.94 8.75 -5.48
CA PHE A 87 3.79 7.97 -5.03
C PHE A 87 3.51 8.17 -3.54
N LEU A 88 4.53 7.96 -2.69
CA LEU A 88 4.41 8.13 -1.24
C LEU A 88 4.05 9.58 -0.86
N ALA A 89 4.60 10.55 -1.59
CA ALA A 89 4.31 11.96 -1.39
C ALA A 89 2.86 12.31 -1.77
N HIS A 90 2.39 11.80 -2.92
CA HIS A 90 1.05 12.04 -3.43
C HIS A 90 -0.02 11.51 -2.47
N HIS A 91 0.22 10.34 -1.88
CA HIS A 91 -0.69 9.72 -0.92
C HIS A 91 -0.45 10.15 0.55
N ASN A 92 0.47 11.08 0.79
CA ASN A 92 0.80 11.60 2.13
C ASN A 92 1.23 10.52 3.15
N ILE A 93 1.86 9.44 2.67
CA ILE A 93 2.32 8.29 3.46
C ILE A 93 3.84 8.24 3.63
N LEU A 94 4.57 9.28 3.19
CA LEU A 94 6.02 9.39 3.36
C LEU A 94 6.49 9.18 4.81
N LYS A 95 5.79 9.81 5.77
CA LYS A 95 6.16 9.71 7.19
C LYS A 95 5.92 8.32 7.74
N GLU A 96 4.78 7.72 7.41
CA GLU A 96 4.44 6.36 7.83
C GLU A 96 5.44 5.34 7.29
N PHE A 97 5.83 5.49 6.02
CA PHE A 97 6.90 4.71 5.42
C PHE A 97 8.23 4.90 6.18
N GLU A 98 8.65 6.14 6.45
CA GLU A 98 9.88 6.45 7.21
C GLU A 98 9.86 5.82 8.62
N ASP A 99 8.72 5.91 9.31
CA ASP A 99 8.51 5.38 10.65
C ASP A 99 8.49 3.83 10.67
N ALA A 100 8.00 3.20 9.60
CA ALA A 100 8.03 1.75 9.44
C ALA A 100 9.46 1.25 9.17
N VAL A 101 10.19 1.93 8.28
CA VAL A 101 11.54 1.52 7.88
C VAL A 101 12.57 1.80 8.98
N SER A 102 12.41 2.87 9.76
CA SER A 102 13.34 3.23 10.85
C SER A 102 13.37 2.23 12.01
N LYS A 103 12.37 1.34 12.09
CA LYS A 103 12.28 0.27 13.10
C LYS A 103 12.96 -1.04 12.67
N LEU A 104 13.50 -1.11 11.45
CA LEU A 104 14.30 -2.22 10.91
C LEU A 104 15.79 -2.04 11.23
#